data_AF-A0A956V1W8-F1
#
_entry.id   AF-A0A956V1W8-F1
#
_cell.length_a   1.000
_cell.length_b   1.000
_cell.length_c   1.000
_cell.angle_alpha   90.00
_cell.angle_beta   90.00
_cell.angle_gamma   90.00
#
_symmetry.space_group_name_H-M   'P 1'
#
loop_
_entity.id
_entity.type
_entity.pdbx_description
1 polymer ?
#
loop_
_entity_poly.entity_id
_entity_poly.type
_entity_poly.pdbx_seq_one_letter_code
_entity_poly.pdbx_strand_id
1 'polypeptide(L)'
;MSDRTLTCRDCGNEFVFTAGEQDFYTSRGFSEPQRCPSCRQARKSQRNNAGGDSYGGGYSSNDSYGGGYGNRSERGFSGGGGGQRTLYPATCSECGKQTEVPFNPSPGKPVYCRECFQNHRASSNRYDNY
;
A
#
# COMPACT_ATOMS: atom_id res chain seq x y z
N MET A 1 -16.57 -5.81 21.16
CA MET A 1 -16.26 -6.85 22.18
C MET A 1 -15.02 -6.43 22.98
N SER A 2 -14.63 -7.11 24.06
CA SER A 2 -13.38 -6.81 24.80
C SER A 2 -12.20 -7.63 24.27
N ASP A 3 -10.97 -7.16 24.48
CA ASP A 3 -9.76 -7.88 24.09
C ASP A 3 -9.67 -9.24 24.82
N ARG A 4 -9.31 -10.29 24.08
CA ARG A 4 -9.15 -11.65 24.62
C ARG A 4 -7.75 -12.16 24.34
N THR A 5 -7.11 -12.75 25.34
CA THR A 5 -5.79 -13.39 25.17
C THR A 5 -5.98 -14.85 24.79
N LEU A 6 -5.33 -15.29 23.71
CA LEU A 6 -5.38 -16.65 23.19
C LEU A 6 -3.97 -17.26 23.13
N THR A 7 -3.87 -18.57 23.28
CA THR A 7 -2.60 -19.31 23.16
C THR A 7 -2.39 -19.80 21.73
N CYS A 8 -1.22 -19.52 21.15
CA CYS A 8 -0.87 -19.99 19.81
C CYS A 8 -0.64 -21.50 19.79
N ARG A 9 -1.29 -22.21 18.85
CA ARG A 9 -1.13 -23.67 18.71
C ARG A 9 0.26 -24.12 18.23
N ASP A 10 1.03 -23.30 17.51
CA ASP A 10 2.34 -23.71 16.98
C ASP A 10 3.50 -23.35 17.89
N CYS A 11 3.48 -22.17 18.51
CA CYS A 11 4.59 -21.70 19.34
C CYS A 11 4.27 -21.67 20.84
N GLY A 12 3.01 -21.89 21.24
CA GLY A 12 2.60 -21.84 22.65
C GLY A 12 2.53 -20.43 23.25
N ASN A 13 2.96 -19.39 22.53
CA ASN A 13 2.93 -18.03 23.05
C ASN A 13 1.51 -17.49 23.12
N GLU A 14 1.23 -16.70 24.15
CA GLU A 14 0.01 -15.92 24.29
C GLU A 14 0.02 -14.73 23.31
N PHE A 15 -1.12 -14.46 22.69
CA PHE A 15 -1.31 -13.29 21.84
C PHE A 15 -2.68 -12.65 22.10
N VAL A 16 -2.76 -11.34 21.90
CA VAL A 16 -3.98 -10.57 22.11
C VAL A 16 -4.82 -10.59 20.84
N PHE A 17 -6.06 -11.05 20.96
CA PHE A 17 -7.10 -10.96 19.94
C PHE A 17 -8.00 -9.77 20.28
N THR A 18 -7.70 -8.65 19.64
CA THR A 18 -8.31 -7.36 19.97
C THR A 18 -9.80 -7.32 19.63
N ALA A 19 -10.54 -6.41 20.27
CA ALA A 19 -11.93 -6.12 19.96
C ALA A 19 -12.18 -5.89 18.46
N GLY A 20 -11.31 -5.11 17.81
CA GLY A 20 -11.43 -4.79 16.39
C GLY A 20 -11.20 -6.00 15.47
N GLU A 21 -10.27 -6.89 15.83
CA GLU A 21 -10.10 -8.14 15.08
C GLU A 21 -11.27 -9.11 15.31
N GLN A 22 -11.85 -9.17 16.51
CA GLN A 22 -13.04 -9.99 16.78
C GLN A 22 -14.23 -9.58 15.90
N ASP A 23 -14.49 -8.28 15.79
CA ASP A 23 -15.58 -7.74 14.96
C ASP A 23 -15.34 -8.02 13.46
N PHE A 24 -14.09 -7.93 13.01
CA PHE A 24 -13.72 -8.28 11.63
C PHE A 24 -13.96 -9.75 11.31
N TYR A 25 -13.56 -10.65 12.21
CA TYR A 25 -13.73 -12.10 12.00
C TYR A 25 -15.21 -12.50 12.03
N THR A 26 -15.98 -11.93 12.97
CA THR A 26 -17.41 -12.19 13.10
C THR A 26 -18.19 -11.69 11.89
N SER A 27 -17.92 -10.46 11.44
CA SER A 27 -18.63 -9.86 10.29
C SER A 27 -18.34 -10.57 8.96
N ARG A 28 -17.17 -11.18 8.83
CA ARG A 28 -16.78 -11.95 7.65
C ARG A 28 -17.17 -13.43 7.72
N GLY A 29 -17.70 -13.89 8.85
CA GLY A 29 -17.99 -15.31 9.09
C GLY A 29 -16.74 -16.19 9.17
N PHE A 30 -15.59 -15.62 9.55
CA PHE A 30 -14.35 -16.38 9.72
C PHE A 30 -14.23 -16.94 11.15
N SER A 31 -13.53 -18.08 11.27
CA SER A 31 -13.25 -18.71 12.56
C SER A 31 -12.12 -18.01 13.31
N GLU A 32 -12.21 -18.00 14.65
CA GLU A 32 -11.25 -17.36 15.55
C GLU A 32 -9.80 -17.84 15.30
N PRO A 33 -8.82 -16.92 15.21
CA PRO A 33 -7.45 -17.28 14.88
C PRO A 33 -6.85 -18.22 15.94
N GLN A 34 -6.35 -19.37 15.48
CA GLN A 34 -5.69 -20.37 16.34
C GLN A 34 -4.17 -20.16 16.47
N ARG A 35 -3.63 -19.17 15.76
CA ARG A 35 -2.19 -18.94 15.62
C ARG A 35 -1.91 -17.47 15.80
N CYS A 36 -0.84 -17.14 16.52
CA CYS A 36 -0.41 -15.76 16.71
C CYS A 36 -0.02 -15.10 15.37
N PRO A 37 0.01 -13.76 15.31
CA PRO A 37 0.36 -13.02 14.09
C PRO A 37 1.70 -13.45 13.47
N SER A 38 2.72 -13.71 14.29
CA SER A 38 4.05 -14.14 13.80
C SER A 38 4.01 -15.52 13.15
N CYS A 39 3.32 -16.50 13.74
CA CYS A 39 3.16 -17.82 13.14
C CYS A 39 2.28 -17.78 11.86
N ARG A 40 1.26 -16.91 11.82
CA ARG A 40 0.47 -16.68 10.59
C ARG A 40 1.32 -16.06 9.49
N GLN A 41 2.15 -15.07 9.82
CA GLN A 41 3.06 -14.40 8.89
C GLN A 41 4.15 -15.34 8.37
N ALA A 42 4.81 -16.09 9.27
CA ALA A 42 5.84 -17.07 8.90
C ALA A 42 5.29 -18.15 7.95
N ARG A 43 4.03 -18.57 8.13
CA ARG A 43 3.40 -19.54 7.23
C ARG A 43 3.03 -18.93 5.87
N LYS A 44 2.64 -17.65 5.84
CA LYS A 44 2.42 -16.91 4.59
C LYS A 44 3.73 -16.73 3.81
N SER A 45 4.84 -16.45 4.49
CA SER A 45 6.16 -16.32 3.84
C SER A 45 6.69 -17.67 3.34
N GLN A 46 6.52 -18.75 4.10
CA GLN A 46 6.88 -20.10 3.65
C GLN A 46 6.07 -20.55 2.42
N ARG A 47 4.78 -20.19 2.34
CA ARG A 47 3.95 -20.46 1.15
C ARG A 47 4.34 -19.62 -0.08
N ASN A 48 5.01 -18.48 0.10
CA ASN A 48 5.55 -17.72 -1.03
C ASN A 48 6.87 -18.33 -1.59
N ASN A 49 7.52 -19.21 -0.83
CA ASN A 49 8.78 -19.85 -1.25
C ASN A 49 8.57 -21.22 -1.93
N ALA A 50 7.41 -21.85 -1.74
CA ALA A 50 7.02 -23.06 -2.44
C ALA A 50 6.01 -22.71 -3.54
N GLY A 51 6.52 -22.59 -4.78
CA GLY A 51 5.85 -22.24 -6.03
C GLY A 51 4.31 -22.32 -6.09
N GLY A 52 3.70 -21.22 -6.54
CA GLY A 52 2.29 -21.18 -6.92
C GLY A 52 1.87 -19.79 -7.40
N ASP A 53 1.58 -19.71 -8.69
CA ASP A 53 1.37 -18.52 -9.50
C ASP A 53 0.05 -17.76 -9.20
N SER A 54 0.13 -16.43 -9.37
CA SER A 54 -0.92 -15.50 -9.82
C SER A 54 -2.16 -15.22 -8.94
N TYR A 55 -2.50 -13.92 -8.90
CA TYR A 55 -3.66 -13.20 -8.31
C TYR A 55 -3.82 -13.21 -6.77
N GLY A 56 -3.10 -12.30 -6.10
CA GLY A 56 -3.35 -12.03 -4.68
C GLY A 56 -2.61 -10.80 -4.15
N GLY A 57 -2.93 -9.62 -4.68
CA GLY A 57 -2.40 -8.35 -4.20
C GLY A 57 -2.74 -8.14 -2.72
N GLY A 58 -1.73 -8.25 -1.86
CA GLY A 58 -1.81 -7.92 -0.45
C GLY A 58 -0.76 -6.85 -0.15
N TYR A 59 -1.24 -5.64 0.09
CA TYR A 59 -0.54 -4.52 0.73
C TYR A 59 0.37 -5.06 1.85
N SER A 60 1.67 -5.12 1.59
CA SER A 60 2.66 -5.40 2.62
C SER A 60 3.32 -4.09 2.93
N SER A 61 2.97 -3.55 4.10
CA SER A 61 3.64 -2.46 4.78
C SER A 61 5.16 -2.59 4.61
N ASN A 62 5.75 -1.55 4.03
CA ASN A 62 7.19 -1.38 3.96
C ASN A 62 7.66 -0.96 5.37
N ASP A 63 7.92 -1.95 6.21
CA ASP A 63 8.70 -1.76 7.41
C ASP A 63 10.14 -2.21 7.11
N SER A 64 11.02 -1.21 6.98
CA SER A 64 12.48 -1.28 7.17
C SER A 64 13.38 -1.78 6.02
N TYR A 65 13.67 -0.94 5.02
CA TYR A 65 15.01 -0.91 4.38
C TYR A 65 15.34 0.50 3.86
N GLY A 66 16.48 1.06 4.30
CA GLY A 66 16.99 2.34 3.86
C GLY A 66 17.11 2.44 2.33
N GLY A 67 16.50 3.49 1.78
CA GLY A 67 16.56 3.80 0.35
C GLY A 67 17.93 4.36 -0.03
N GLY A 68 18.73 3.54 -0.70
CA GLY A 68 19.88 4.00 -1.48
C GLY A 68 19.40 4.80 -2.68
N TYR A 69 19.75 6.08 -2.72
CA TYR A 69 19.56 6.93 -3.89
C TYR A 69 20.56 6.51 -4.98
N GLY A 70 20.04 6.39 -6.19
CA GLY A 70 20.64 5.67 -7.30
C GLY A 70 22.01 6.19 -7.75
N ASN A 71 22.88 5.25 -8.08
CA ASN A 71 24.03 5.51 -8.93
C ASN A 71 23.57 5.48 -10.39
N ARG A 72 23.73 6.62 -11.05
CA ARG A 72 23.47 6.85 -12.46
C ARG A 72 24.62 6.26 -13.27
N SER A 73 24.41 5.10 -13.89
CA SER A 73 25.21 4.66 -15.05
C SER A 73 24.56 3.48 -15.79
N GLU A 74 23.88 3.83 -16.89
CA GLU A 74 24.04 3.17 -18.19
C GLU A 74 23.84 1.65 -18.25
N ARG A 75 22.62 1.12 -18.04
CA ARG A 75 22.16 -0.12 -18.70
C ARG A 75 20.67 -0.04 -19.03
N GLY A 76 20.37 0.04 -20.32
CA GLY A 76 19.01 -0.05 -20.84
C GLY A 76 18.40 -1.42 -20.57
N PHE A 77 17.13 -1.41 -20.17
CA PHE A 77 16.23 -2.55 -20.29
C PHE A 77 14.89 -2.05 -20.84
N SER A 78 14.69 -2.36 -22.11
CA SER A 78 13.44 -2.24 -22.83
C SER A 78 12.50 -3.37 -22.39
N GLY A 79 11.27 -3.03 -22.03
CA GLY A 79 10.18 -3.97 -21.80
C GLY A 79 9.16 -3.38 -20.82
N GLY A 80 7.88 -3.23 -21.10
CA GLY A 80 7.04 -3.58 -22.23
C GLY A 80 5.60 -3.20 -21.83
N GLY A 81 4.76 -2.79 -22.79
CA GLY A 81 3.34 -2.50 -22.53
C GLY A 81 2.93 -1.02 -22.59
N GLY A 82 3.46 -0.28 -23.56
CA GLY A 82 3.00 1.07 -23.90
C GLY A 82 1.66 1.02 -24.64
N GLY A 83 0.57 0.71 -23.94
CA GLY A 83 -0.75 1.17 -24.41
C GLY A 83 -0.70 2.69 -24.54
N GLN A 84 -1.28 3.25 -25.61
CA GLN A 84 -1.28 4.71 -25.79
C GLN A 84 -2.01 5.34 -24.60
N ARG A 85 -1.26 5.91 -23.66
CA ARG A 85 -1.82 6.63 -22.51
C ARG A 85 -2.51 7.86 -23.09
N THR A 86 -3.82 7.79 -23.27
CA THR A 86 -4.61 8.95 -23.68
C THR A 86 -4.50 9.99 -22.58
N LEU A 87 -3.80 11.08 -22.89
CA LEU A 87 -3.70 12.25 -22.04
C LEU A 87 -4.94 13.11 -22.29
N TYR A 88 -5.57 13.55 -21.20
CA TYR A 88 -6.70 14.46 -21.26
C TYR A 88 -6.22 15.87 -20.93
N PRO A 89 -6.59 16.89 -21.74
CA PRO A 89 -6.31 18.28 -21.41
C PRO A 89 -7.14 18.69 -20.20
N ALA A 90 -6.49 19.35 -19.24
CA ALA A 90 -7.13 19.91 -18.06
C ALA A 90 -6.46 21.23 -17.66
N THR A 91 -7.16 22.04 -16.90
CA THR A 91 -6.64 23.31 -16.37
C THR A 91 -6.27 23.14 -14.90
N CYS A 92 -5.06 23.55 -14.53
CA CYS A 92 -4.60 23.52 -13.15
C CYS A 92 -5.45 24.46 -12.28
N SER A 93 -6.03 23.96 -11.19
CA SER A 93 -6.91 24.70 -10.28
C SER A 93 -6.18 25.74 -9.42
N GLU A 94 -4.86 25.62 -9.26
CA GLU A 94 -4.01 26.58 -8.54
C GLU A 94 -3.28 27.53 -9.51
N CYS A 95 -2.75 26.91 -10.56
CA CYS A 95 -2.03 27.46 -11.70
C CYS A 95 -2.73 28.41 -12.67
N GLY A 96 -3.93 28.00 -13.07
CA GLY A 96 -4.56 28.37 -14.34
C GLY A 96 -3.91 27.80 -15.61
N LYS A 97 -2.74 27.15 -15.54
CA LYS A 97 -2.04 26.61 -16.72
C LYS A 97 -2.73 25.36 -17.29
N GLN A 98 -2.68 25.20 -18.61
CA GLN A 98 -3.09 23.96 -19.29
C GLN A 98 -2.08 22.83 -19.00
N THR A 99 -2.59 21.65 -18.67
CA THR A 99 -1.80 20.48 -18.35
C THR A 99 -2.46 19.21 -18.89
N GLU A 100 -1.67 18.17 -19.09
CA GLU A 100 -2.10 16.89 -19.62
C GLU A 100 -2.08 15.85 -18.50
N VAL A 101 -3.25 15.27 -18.21
CA VAL A 101 -3.42 14.30 -17.13
C VAL A 101 -3.80 12.92 -17.67
N PRO A 102 -3.34 11.82 -17.04
CA PRO A 102 -3.64 10.46 -17.49
C PRO A 102 -5.05 9.98 -17.08
N PHE A 103 -5.88 10.87 -16.52
CA PHE A 103 -7.23 10.57 -16.09
C PHE A 103 -8.20 11.61 -16.66
N ASN A 104 -9.43 11.19 -16.97
CA ASN A 104 -10.46 12.11 -17.45
C ASN A 104 -10.88 13.07 -16.30
N PRO A 105 -10.72 14.39 -16.44
CA PRO A 105 -11.12 15.35 -15.40
C PRO A 105 -12.64 15.26 -15.14
N SER A 106 -13.04 15.12 -13.87
CA SER A 106 -14.45 15.07 -13.47
C SER A 106 -14.83 16.33 -12.68
N PRO A 107 -16.04 16.88 -12.87
CA PRO A 107 -16.50 18.02 -12.06
C PRO A 107 -16.55 17.61 -10.58
N GLY A 108 -15.91 18.41 -9.73
CA GLY A 108 -15.86 18.18 -8.27
C GLY A 108 -14.49 17.75 -7.71
N LYS A 109 -13.50 17.42 -8.55
CA LYS A 109 -12.12 17.09 -8.11
C LYS A 109 -11.12 18.08 -8.74
N PRO A 110 -10.32 18.82 -7.94
CA PRO A 110 -9.37 19.77 -8.49
C PRO A 110 -8.25 19.05 -9.24
N VAL A 111 -7.83 19.61 -10.37
CA VAL A 111 -6.73 19.10 -11.18
C VAL A 111 -5.51 19.98 -10.93
N TYR A 112 -4.36 19.38 -10.65
CA TYR A 112 -3.11 20.12 -10.42
C TYR A 112 -2.08 19.73 -11.48
N CYS A 113 -1.30 20.71 -11.95
CA CYS A 113 -0.13 20.43 -12.75
C CYS A 113 0.94 19.71 -11.91
N ARG A 114 1.95 19.14 -12.57
CA ARG A 114 3.03 18.39 -11.91
C ARG A 114 3.70 19.18 -10.77
N GLU A 115 3.94 20.47 -10.98
CA GLU A 115 4.61 21.36 -10.02
C GLU A 115 3.72 21.63 -8.80
N CYS A 116 2.47 22.08 -9.04
CA CYS A 116 1.48 22.32 -7.99
C CYS A 116 1.19 21.05 -7.18
N PHE A 117 1.05 19.89 -7.82
CA PHE A 117 0.83 18.62 -7.13
C PHE A 117 2.00 18.22 -6.22
N GLN A 118 3.24 18.44 -6.68
CA GLN A 118 4.43 18.19 -5.85
C GLN A 118 4.48 19.11 -4.63
N ASN A 119 4.14 20.40 -4.81
CA ASN A 119 4.09 21.37 -3.71
C ASN A 119 2.96 21.06 -2.71
N HIS A 120 1.78 20.70 -3.19
CA HIS A 120 0.65 20.27 -2.36
C HIS A 120 0.95 18.97 -1.60
N ARG A 121 1.71 18.04 -2.19
CA ARG A 121 2.14 16.80 -1.52
C ARG A 121 3.28 17.04 -0.52
N ALA A 122 4.16 18.01 -0.78
CA ALA A 122 5.27 18.36 0.11
C ALA A 122 4.80 19.08 1.40
N SER A 123 3.69 19.83 1.33
CA SER A 123 3.12 20.53 2.48
C SER A 123 2.39 19.62 3.47
N SER A 124 1.99 18.41 3.06
CA SER A 124 1.42 17.38 3.96
C SER A 124 2.47 16.50 4.66
N ASN A 125 3.77 16.67 4.38
CA ASN A 125 4.84 15.83 4.93
C ASN A 125 5.88 16.61 5.75
N ARG A 126 5.51 17.78 6.29
CA ARG A 126 6.31 18.53 7.27
C ARG A 126 5.81 18.28 8.69
N TYR A 127 5.68 17.02 9.11
CA TYR A 127 5.80 16.75 10.54
C TYR A 127 7.29 16.77 10.85
N ASP A 128 7.76 18.00 11.04
CA ASP A 128 9.09 18.32 11.50
C ASP A 128 9.37 17.56 12.80
N ASN A 129 10.47 16.85 12.73
CA ASN A 129 11.24 16.29 13.82
C ASN A 129 11.35 17.29 14.99
N TYR A 130 10.62 17.04 16.08
CA TYR A 130 10.96 17.51 17.42
C TYR A 130 10.64 16.41 18.43
#